data_AF-A0A846PRC7-F1
#
_entry.id   AF-A0A846PRC7-F1
#
_cell.length_a   1.000
_cell.length_b   1.000
_cell.length_c   1.000
_cell.angle_alpha   90.00
_cell.angle_beta   90.00
_cell.angle_gamma   90.00
#
_symmetry.space_group_name_H-M   'P 1'
#
loop_
_entity.id
_entity.type
_entity.pdbx_description
1 polymer ?
#
loop_
_entity_poly.entity_id
_entity_poly.type
_entity_poly.pdbx_seq_one_letter_code
_entity_poly.pdbx_strand_id
1 'polypeptide(L)'
;MNLSSKEKKRILKKLAEEGKKQIEDPVVFVDKKYVRLLKGAKPLGMNDFGVIVRSRKGRSEVNNTLSKKLEQLNEMLRHRIAEVLFA
;
A
#
# COMPACT_ATOMS: atom_id res chain seq x y z
N MET A 1 -6.75 -13.19 -3.26
CA MET A 1 -5.52 -13.09 -4.07
C MET A 1 -4.74 -14.41 -4.03
N ASN A 2 -4.79 -15.17 -5.13
CA ASN A 2 -4.03 -16.42 -5.33
C ASN A 2 -2.57 -16.13 -5.74
N LEU A 3 -1.86 -15.35 -4.92
CA LEU A 3 -0.42 -15.15 -5.07
C LEU A 3 0.32 -16.02 -4.05
N SER A 4 1.45 -16.56 -4.46
CA SER A 4 2.37 -17.27 -3.56
C SER A 4 2.92 -16.31 -2.48
N SER A 5 3.34 -16.86 -1.35
CA SER A 5 3.98 -16.08 -0.28
C SER A 5 5.23 -15.33 -0.76
N LYS A 6 5.96 -15.90 -1.73
CA LYS A 6 7.15 -15.29 -2.34
C LYS A 6 6.79 -14.04 -3.16
N GLU A 7 5.72 -14.10 -3.95
CA GLU A 7 5.23 -12.96 -4.73
C GLU A 7 4.68 -11.86 -3.84
N LYS A 8 3.85 -12.22 -2.86
CA LYS A 8 3.33 -11.26 -1.85
C LYS A 8 4.47 -10.53 -1.16
N LYS A 9 5.50 -11.26 -0.72
CA LYS A 9 6.71 -10.67 -0.12
C LYS A 9 7.43 -9.72 -1.08
N ARG A 10 7.59 -10.09 -2.36
CA ARG A 10 8.24 -9.24 -3.36
C ARG A 10 7.49 -7.92 -3.54
N ILE A 11 6.16 -7.99 -3.65
CA ILE A 11 5.30 -6.82 -3.80
C ILE A 11 5.38 -5.92 -2.57
N LEU A 12 5.19 -6.48 -1.37
CA LEU A 12 5.25 -5.71 -0.12
C LEU A 12 6.62 -5.03 0.07
N LYS A 13 7.72 -5.71 -0.29
CA LYS A 13 9.06 -5.11 -0.25
C LYS A 13 9.15 -3.91 -1.19
N LYS A 14 8.69 -4.04 -2.44
CA LYS A 14 8.70 -2.95 -3.42
C LYS A 14 7.88 -1.74 -2.92
N LEU A 15 6.65 -1.97 -2.45
CA LEU A 15 5.78 -0.90 -1.92
C LEU A 15 6.39 -0.20 -0.69
N ALA A 16 7.07 -0.96 0.18
CA ALA A 16 7.75 -0.40 1.34
C ALA A 16 8.94 0.48 0.92
N GLU A 17 9.78 0.03 -0.01
CA GLU A 17 10.91 0.82 -0.51
C GLU A 17 10.44 2.09 -1.24
N GLU A 18 9.37 2.02 -2.03
CA GLU A 18 8.78 3.20 -2.68
C GLU A 18 8.22 4.21 -1.66
N GLY A 19 7.56 3.74 -0.59
CA GLY A 19 7.05 4.62 0.45
C GLY A 19 8.15 5.24 1.32
N LYS A 20 9.22 4.51 1.61
CA LYS A 20 10.37 5.02 2.38
C LYS A 20 11.07 6.20 1.71
N LYS A 21 11.08 6.26 0.37
CA LYS A 21 11.68 7.38 -0.37
C LYS A 21 10.98 8.72 -0.14
N GLN A 22 9.75 8.70 0.36
CA GLN A 22 8.89 9.88 0.53
C GLN A 22 8.79 10.34 2.00
N ILE A 23 9.39 9.60 2.94
CA ILE A 23 9.23 9.83 4.39
C ILE A 23 10.59 9.77 5.09
N GLU A 24 10.88 10.79 5.89
CA GLU A 24 12.00 10.78 6.85
C GLU A 24 11.70 9.90 8.07
N ASP A 25 12.70 9.15 8.54
CA ASP A 25 12.61 8.15 9.62
C ASP A 25 11.37 7.21 9.48
N PRO A 26 11.33 6.40 8.39
CA PRO A 26 10.14 5.65 8.02
C PRO A 26 9.93 4.40 8.87
N VAL A 27 8.71 4.25 9.37
CA VAL A 27 8.20 3.03 10.00
C VAL A 27 7.18 2.38 9.07
N VAL A 28 7.45 1.13 8.73
CA VAL A 28 6.64 0.36 7.78
C VAL A 28 5.58 -0.44 8.54
N PHE A 29 4.33 -0.34 8.12
CA PHE A 29 3.20 -1.07 8.66
C PHE A 29 2.58 -1.97 7.59
N VAL A 30 2.25 -3.20 7.97
CA VAL A 30 1.57 -4.18 7.12
C VAL A 30 0.44 -4.85 7.89
N ASP A 31 -0.51 -5.44 7.17
CA ASP A 31 -1.58 -6.16 7.86
C ASP A 31 -1.01 -7.30 8.72
N LYS A 32 -1.67 -7.59 9.85
CA LYS A 32 -1.29 -8.66 10.78
C LYS A 32 -1.02 -9.98 10.05
N LYS A 33 -1.79 -10.31 9.01
CA LYS A 33 -1.63 -11.55 8.22
C LYS A 33 -0.35 -11.59 7.38
N TYR A 34 0.30 -10.45 7.13
CA TYR A 34 1.49 -10.34 6.27
C TYR A 34 2.77 -9.94 7.02
N VAL A 35 2.71 -9.68 8.33
CA VAL A 35 3.89 -9.26 9.11
C VAL A 35 5.08 -10.20 8.97
N ARG A 36 4.82 -11.51 8.89
CA ARG A 36 5.86 -12.55 8.72
C ARG A 36 6.56 -12.49 7.36
N LEU A 37 5.97 -11.84 6.36
CA LEU A 37 6.52 -11.73 5.01
C LEU A 37 7.56 -10.62 4.89
N LEU A 38 7.50 -9.57 5.74
CA LEU A 38 8.33 -8.39 5.65
C LEU A 38 9.04 -8.12 6.98
N LYS A 39 10.34 -8.46 7.06
CA LYS A 39 11.16 -8.22 8.25
C LYS A 39 11.23 -6.71 8.57
N GLY A 40 11.06 -6.36 9.84
CA GLY A 40 11.10 -4.97 10.31
C GLY A 40 9.80 -4.18 10.15
N ALA A 41 8.77 -4.78 9.54
CA ALA A 41 7.45 -4.16 9.48
C ALA A 41 6.68 -4.38 10.79
N LYS A 42 5.92 -3.36 11.21
CA LYS A 42 5.01 -3.44 12.35
C LYS A 42 3.64 -3.95 11.90
N PRO A 43 2.99 -4.83 12.69
CA PRO A 43 1.64 -5.27 12.38
C PRO A 43 0.63 -4.13 12.63
N LEU A 44 -0.34 -3.97 11.74
CA LEU A 44 -1.47 -3.05 11.86
C LEU A 44 -2.75 -3.78 11.41
N GLY A 45 -3.88 -3.58 12.09
CA GLY A 45 -5.15 -4.25 11.74
C GLY A 45 -5.85 -3.56 10.58
N MET A 46 -5.25 -3.59 9.38
CA MET A 46 -5.78 -2.88 8.20
C MET A 46 -6.80 -3.68 7.42
N ASN A 47 -6.80 -5.01 7.57
CA ASN A 47 -7.57 -5.97 6.78
C ASN A 47 -7.32 -5.92 5.26
N ASP A 48 -6.38 -5.11 4.79
CA ASP A 48 -6.04 -4.90 3.38
C ASP A 48 -4.67 -5.52 3.00
N PHE A 49 -4.39 -5.62 1.71
CA PHE A 49 -3.07 -5.95 1.16
C PHE A 49 -2.32 -4.68 0.74
N GLY A 50 -1.10 -4.53 1.25
CA GLY A 50 -0.21 -3.43 0.91
C GLY A 50 0.56 -2.94 2.13
N VAL A 51 1.04 -1.71 2.05
CA VAL A 51 1.93 -1.14 3.05
C VAL A 51 1.48 0.27 3.39
N ILE A 52 1.51 0.62 4.68
CA ILE A 52 1.46 2.02 5.11
C ILE A 52 2.84 2.38 5.65
N VAL A 53 3.44 3.46 5.15
CA VAL A 53 4.70 3.99 5.69
C VAL A 53 4.36 5.26 6.45
N ARG A 54 4.81 5.38 7.70
CA ARG A 54 4.64 6.59 8.52
C ARG A 54 5.98 7.09 9.00
N SER A 55 6.14 8.40 9.12
CA SER A 55 7.25 8.94 9.93
C SER A 55 7.12 8.43 11.37
N ARG A 56 8.23 8.20 12.07
CA ARG A 56 8.20 7.77 13.49
C ARG A 56 7.41 8.73 14.39
N LYS A 57 7.41 10.03 14.05
CA LYS A 57 6.67 11.10 14.74
C LYS A 57 5.19 11.20 14.32
N GLY A 58 4.74 10.41 13.36
CA GLY A 58 3.34 10.36 12.90
C GLY A 58 2.87 11.55 12.05
N ARG A 59 3.78 12.44 11.61
CA ARG A 59 3.42 13.66 10.86
C ARG A 59 3.11 13.41 9.38
N SER A 60 3.79 12.43 8.79
CA SER A 60 3.61 12.06 7.38
C SER A 60 3.26 10.59 7.24
N GLU A 61 2.35 10.29 6.32
CA GLU A 61 1.92 8.94 5.96
C GLU A 61 1.85 8.78 4.44
N VAL A 62 2.36 7.65 3.95
CA VAL A 62 2.17 7.18 2.58
C VAL A 62 1.40 5.89 2.63
N ASN A 63 0.18 5.91 2.10
CA ASN A 63 -0.71 4.77 2.06
C ASN A 63 -0.64 4.07 0.70
N ASN A 64 0.09 2.96 0.67
CA ASN A 64 0.25 2.08 -0.49
C ASN A 64 -0.57 0.79 -0.35
N THR A 65 -1.77 0.88 0.24
CA THR A 65 -2.72 -0.23 0.30
C THR A 65 -3.46 -0.40 -1.03
N LEU A 66 -3.94 -1.62 -1.28
CA LEU A 66 -4.68 -1.95 -2.50
C LEU A 66 -5.95 -1.11 -2.59
N SER A 67 -6.72 -0.98 -1.51
CA SER A 67 -7.96 -0.19 -1.51
C SER A 67 -7.66 1.27 -1.84
N LYS A 68 -6.61 1.86 -1.25
CA LYS A 68 -6.26 3.26 -1.56
C LYS A 68 -5.81 3.46 -3.00
N LYS A 69 -5.06 2.51 -3.57
CA LYS A 69 -4.70 2.56 -4.99
C LYS A 69 -5.92 2.44 -5.91
N LEU A 70 -6.89 1.58 -5.57
CA LEU A 70 -8.13 1.45 -6.33
C LEU A 70 -8.98 2.72 -6.26
N GLU A 71 -9.08 3.33 -5.08
CA GLU A 71 -9.76 4.62 -4.88
C GLU A 71 -9.15 5.71 -5.76
N GLN A 72 -7.82 5.87 -5.73
CA GLN A 72 -7.10 6.83 -6.58
C GLN A 72 -7.32 6.58 -8.07
N LEU A 73 -7.26 5.31 -8.51
CA LEU A 73 -7.50 4.95 -9.91
C LEU A 73 -8.95 5.25 -10.32
N ASN A 74 -9.92 4.98 -9.45
CA ASN A 74 -11.32 5.28 -9.71
C ASN A 74 -11.54 6.78 -9.91
N GLU A 75 -10.96 7.62 -9.06
CA GLU A 75 -11.05 9.08 -9.20
C GLU A 75 -10.40 9.56 -10.49
N MET A 76 -9.18 9.10 -10.78
CA MET A 76 -8.43 9.50 -11.97
C MET A 76 -9.11 9.06 -13.28
N LEU A 77 -9.71 7.87 -13.29
CA LEU A 77 -10.28 7.28 -14.51
C LEU A 77 -11.77 7.58 -14.68
N ARG A 78 -12.46 8.10 -13.66
CA ARG A 78 -13.92 8.33 -13.69
C ARG A 78 -14.36 9.09 -14.94
N HIS A 79 -13.71 10.21 -15.25
CA HIS A 79 -14.06 11.03 -16.41
C HIS A 79 -13.88 10.26 -17.72
N ARG A 80 -12.74 9.57 -17.86
CA ARG A 80 -12.43 8.79 -19.07
C ARG A 80 -13.35 7.58 -19.24
N ILE A 81 -13.78 6.95 -18.14
CA ILE A 81 -14.81 5.90 -18.17
C ILE A 81 -16.14 6.49 -18.62
N ALA A 82 -16.53 7.67 -18.11
CA ALA A 82 -17.77 8.33 -18.51
C ALA A 82 -17.77 8.70 -20.01
N GLU A 83 -16.65 9.19 -20.54
CA GLU A 83 -16.48 9.44 -21.98
C GLU A 83 -16.70 8.16 -22.80
N VAL A 84 -16.13 7.02 -22.39
CA VAL A 84 -16.30 5.76 -23.14
C VAL A 84 -17.74 5.21 -23.07
N LEU A 85 -18.43 5.43 -21.95
CA LEU A 85 -19.75 4.81 -21.70
C LEU A 85 -20.94 5.67 -22.13
N PHE A 86 -20.80 6.99 -22.15
CA PHE A 86 -21.92 7.92 -22.33
C PHE A 86 -21.70 9.00 -23.40
N ALA A 87 -20.55 9.02 -24.09
CA ALA A 87 -20.33 9.88 -25.25
C ALA A 87 -20.76 9.22 -26.57
#